data_AF-A0AA35SUZ5-F1
#
_entry.id   AF-A0AA35SUZ5-F1
#
_cell.length_a   1.000
_cell.length_b   1.000
_cell.length_c   1.000
_cell.angle_alpha   90.00
_cell.angle_beta   90.00
_cell.angle_gamma   90.00
#
_symmetry.space_group_name_H-M   'P 1'
#
loop_
_entity.id
_entity.type
_entity.pdbx_description
1 polymer ?
#
loop_
_entity_poly.entity_id
_entity_poly.type
_entity_poly.pdbx_seq_one_letter_code
_entity_poly.pdbx_strand_id
1 'polypeptide(L)'
;MLSPESIVAVHDKGTVQLELSFHQKWIASAGSDGGLLLRLVENQEKAVICKPHNYRRNGCTALVFSRDSQHIVTVGDQSTINCWNWEFTNHGSVKAQAAGDYLERVLHSLGSQHDQENTALEAMPPVSEEPTEEQSTWLEAVEEKVHKAEDEKYADCKSELRREIGQLRGRLLEMIDSNEGAPDLERLDREEFILDMEQHDRLQAEEDQQIQQVKEEIQLSSLAKMFLRQQIKSECWDSMAVKGKIIKAFRGSLEVSNYPMMSRSENEVRELARVKTLRTVEQADREARNEAVDILRKAAQAKDEVEEEEEEGGDEGAAKEEGEEGDAGALYGSHGPKFGGGCEFLYSQFELHSPVARKHQITLLKDCMHRIAETFNKEFEEVARLKQAEIARIREKNVRISKIIQQLQLTEQLVQPTLQSEEQPEGMLTVQDEEVRVEKYLSPEERQKEEEAMRLEEERKLAEMGDNPRERALDMMMGGRLEANVEEDLFKDLPRPDFMQKDPAERTEEEIRAALEFEKKEAEFLEEREKLRKALEGELRKLQSTIAQAMDNFDERLRKLFDLKINTEMALHQVVNYSIV
;
A
#
# COMPACT_ATOMS: atom_id res chain seq x y z
N MET A 1 -35.65 -18.99 50.12
CA MET A 1 -36.33 -20.07 49.39
C MET A 1 -37.25 -19.41 48.38
N LEU A 2 -37.11 -19.73 47.09
CA LEU A 2 -38.01 -19.27 46.04
C LEU A 2 -39.08 -20.35 45.84
N SER A 3 -40.36 -20.01 45.99
CA SER A 3 -41.51 -20.87 45.68
C SER A 3 -42.35 -20.21 44.59
N PRO A 4 -42.85 -20.95 43.59
CA PRO A 4 -43.67 -20.38 42.53
C PRO A 4 -44.99 -19.84 43.09
N GLU A 5 -45.34 -18.61 42.73
CA GLU A 5 -46.57 -17.92 43.16
C GLU A 5 -47.82 -18.51 42.49
N SER A 6 -47.69 -18.97 41.24
CA SER A 6 -48.74 -19.63 40.47
C SER A 6 -48.15 -20.64 39.49
N ILE A 7 -48.86 -21.74 39.23
CA ILE A 7 -48.50 -22.75 38.22
C ILE A 7 -49.71 -22.92 37.30
N VAL A 8 -49.54 -22.62 36.01
CA VAL A 8 -50.63 -22.69 35.02
C VAL A 8 -50.17 -23.45 33.78
N ALA A 9 -50.98 -24.41 33.32
CA ALA A 9 -50.74 -25.11 32.06
C ALA A 9 -51.04 -24.19 30.88
N VAL A 10 -50.11 -24.14 29.91
CA VAL A 10 -50.14 -23.16 28.82
C VAL A 10 -50.35 -23.80 27.44
N HIS A 11 -49.64 -24.87 27.12
CA HIS A 11 -49.71 -25.55 25.82
C HIS A 11 -49.73 -27.08 25.98
N ASP A 12 -50.35 -27.77 25.02
CA ASP A 12 -50.47 -29.23 25.02
C ASP A 12 -49.20 -29.93 24.49
N LYS A 13 -48.31 -29.19 23.82
CA LYS A 13 -47.02 -29.67 23.31
C LYS A 13 -45.85 -28.92 23.97
N GLY A 14 -44.72 -29.62 24.15
CA GLY A 14 -43.63 -29.19 25.04
C GLY A 14 -42.79 -27.99 24.60
N THR A 15 -42.74 -27.63 23.31
CA THR A 15 -41.96 -26.46 22.87
C THR A 15 -42.82 -25.21 22.95
N VAL A 16 -42.47 -24.32 23.88
CA VAL A 16 -43.18 -23.05 24.17
C VAL A 16 -42.18 -21.90 24.21
N GLN A 17 -42.50 -20.83 23.48
CA GLN A 17 -41.82 -19.54 23.59
C GLN A 17 -42.70 -18.59 24.40
N LEU A 18 -42.08 -17.88 25.35
CA LEU A 18 -42.74 -16.91 26.22
C LEU A 18 -42.12 -15.54 26.00
N GLU A 19 -42.96 -14.51 25.94
CA GLU A 19 -42.52 -13.13 25.85
C GLU A 19 -43.38 -12.23 26.73
N LEU A 20 -42.73 -11.30 27.41
CA LEU A 20 -43.39 -10.23 28.15
C LEU A 20 -43.47 -9.00 27.26
N SER A 21 -44.65 -8.39 27.23
CA SER A 21 -44.85 -7.05 26.69
C SER A 21 -43.90 -6.02 27.32
N PHE A 22 -43.59 -4.94 26.60
CA PHE A 22 -42.61 -3.93 27.02
C PHE A 22 -42.94 -3.27 28.38
N HIS A 23 -44.23 -3.08 28.68
CA HIS A 23 -44.71 -2.57 29.97
C HIS A 23 -44.82 -3.64 31.09
N GLN A 24 -44.40 -4.88 30.83
CA GLN A 24 -44.40 -6.02 31.76
C GLN A 24 -45.76 -6.42 32.36
N LYS A 25 -46.89 -6.02 31.75
CA LYS A 25 -48.23 -6.35 32.26
C LYS A 25 -48.92 -7.50 31.52
N TRP A 26 -48.50 -7.80 30.30
CA TRP A 26 -49.02 -8.90 29.47
C TRP A 26 -47.95 -9.92 29.18
N ILE A 27 -48.37 -11.18 29.20
CA ILE A 27 -47.60 -12.35 28.84
C ILE A 27 -48.17 -12.91 27.55
N ALA A 28 -47.34 -13.11 26.55
CA ALA A 28 -47.66 -13.92 25.39
C ALA A 28 -46.87 -15.22 25.42
N SER A 29 -47.54 -16.31 25.11
CA SER A 29 -46.95 -17.64 24.98
C SER A 29 -47.39 -18.25 23.66
N ALA A 30 -46.43 -18.76 22.89
CA ALA A 30 -46.68 -19.43 21.63
C ALA A 30 -46.05 -20.82 21.63
N GLY A 31 -46.77 -21.81 21.09
CA GLY A 31 -46.35 -23.20 21.14
C GLY A 31 -46.22 -23.87 19.77
N SER A 32 -45.51 -25.01 19.76
CA SER A 32 -45.48 -25.95 18.62
C SER A 32 -46.85 -26.61 18.32
N ASP A 33 -47.83 -26.40 19.20
CA ASP A 33 -49.25 -26.68 18.96
C ASP A 33 -49.91 -25.64 18.04
N GLY A 34 -49.17 -24.61 17.60
CA GLY A 34 -49.66 -23.56 16.72
C GLY A 34 -50.61 -22.58 17.41
N GLY A 35 -50.72 -22.64 18.75
CA GLY A 35 -51.50 -21.72 19.57
C GLY A 35 -50.67 -20.52 20.00
N LEU A 36 -51.33 -19.36 20.06
CA LEU A 36 -50.88 -18.15 20.73
C LEU A 36 -51.83 -17.87 21.89
N LEU A 37 -51.32 -17.86 23.12
CA LEU A 37 -52.06 -17.54 24.32
C LEU A 37 -51.57 -16.22 24.90
N LEU A 38 -52.51 -15.32 25.20
CA LEU A 38 -52.24 -14.01 25.77
C LEU A 38 -52.90 -13.93 27.16
N ARG A 39 -52.11 -13.55 28.17
CA ARG A 39 -52.53 -13.49 29.58
C ARG A 39 -52.13 -12.17 30.21
N LEU A 40 -52.90 -11.77 31.22
CA LEU A 40 -52.52 -10.68 32.12
C LEU A 40 -51.61 -11.23 33.21
N VAL A 41 -50.55 -10.50 33.57
CA VAL A 41 -49.66 -10.87 34.68
C VAL A 41 -50.44 -10.92 36.01
N GLU A 42 -51.35 -9.96 36.21
CA GLU A 42 -52.23 -9.85 37.39
C GLU A 42 -53.31 -10.96 37.46
N ASN A 43 -53.69 -11.54 36.31
CA ASN A 43 -54.73 -12.56 36.22
C ASN A 43 -54.35 -13.60 35.17
N GLN A 44 -53.64 -14.62 35.63
CA GLN A 44 -53.12 -15.69 34.79
C GLN A 44 -54.16 -16.78 34.48
N GLU A 45 -55.34 -16.77 35.11
CA GLU A 45 -56.38 -17.79 34.90
C GLU A 45 -57.14 -17.59 33.59
N LYS A 46 -57.28 -16.34 33.14
CA LYS A 46 -57.97 -16.00 31.88
C LYS A 46 -56.95 -15.79 30.77
N ALA A 47 -57.10 -16.56 29.69
CA ALA A 47 -56.26 -16.45 28.50
C ALA A 47 -57.11 -16.16 27.25
N VAL A 48 -56.64 -15.27 26.40
CA VAL A 48 -57.12 -15.14 25.02
C VAL A 48 -56.33 -16.13 24.18
N ILE A 49 -57.03 -17.01 23.47
CA ILE A 49 -56.42 -18.08 22.68
C ILE A 49 -56.65 -17.79 21.19
N CYS A 50 -55.55 -17.63 20.46
CA CYS A 50 -55.51 -17.49 19.01
C CYS A 50 -54.74 -18.67 18.41
N LYS A 51 -55.02 -19.03 17.15
CA LYS A 51 -54.29 -20.11 16.46
C LYS A 51 -53.64 -19.56 15.18
N PRO A 52 -52.45 -18.93 15.27
CA PRO A 52 -51.82 -18.27 14.13
C PRO A 52 -51.19 -19.24 13.12
N HIS A 53 -50.74 -20.42 13.56
CA HIS A 53 -49.97 -21.35 12.73
C HIS A 53 -50.50 -22.78 12.83
N ASN A 54 -50.23 -23.62 11.83
CA ASN A 54 -50.77 -24.98 11.79
C ASN A 54 -49.96 -25.96 12.66
N TYR A 55 -50.62 -26.59 13.64
CA TYR A 55 -50.04 -27.54 14.59
C TYR A 55 -49.40 -28.80 13.97
N ARG A 56 -49.73 -29.13 12.71
CA ARG A 56 -49.14 -30.28 11.98
C ARG A 56 -47.81 -29.94 11.31
N ARG A 57 -47.42 -28.67 11.28
CA ARG A 57 -46.23 -28.15 10.59
C ARG A 57 -45.41 -27.27 11.53
N ASN A 58 -44.96 -27.86 12.64
CA ASN A 58 -44.14 -27.23 13.69
C ASN A 58 -44.68 -25.97 14.41
N GLY A 59 -45.88 -25.49 14.08
CA GLY A 59 -46.56 -24.43 14.85
C GLY A 59 -45.84 -23.09 14.79
N CYS A 60 -45.78 -22.38 15.93
CA CYS A 60 -45.10 -21.10 16.04
C CYS A 60 -43.63 -21.30 16.43
N THR A 61 -42.72 -20.63 15.72
CA THR A 61 -41.26 -20.69 15.99
C THR A 61 -40.73 -19.44 16.66
N ALA A 62 -41.36 -18.27 16.45
CA ALA A 62 -41.00 -17.03 17.11
C ALA A 62 -42.23 -16.16 17.43
N LEU A 63 -42.13 -15.42 18.52
CA LEU A 63 -43.12 -14.48 19.04
C LEU A 63 -42.40 -13.19 19.44
N VAL A 64 -42.92 -12.04 18.97
CA VAL A 64 -42.41 -10.70 19.30
C VAL A 64 -43.57 -9.74 19.56
N PHE A 65 -43.53 -8.99 20.67
CA PHE A 65 -44.37 -7.81 20.90
C PHE A 65 -43.74 -6.57 20.24
N SER A 66 -44.56 -5.73 19.63
CA SER A 66 -44.13 -4.38 19.27
C SER A 66 -43.84 -3.55 20.52
N ARG A 67 -42.96 -2.53 20.39
CA ARG A 67 -42.57 -1.68 21.51
C ARG A 67 -43.74 -0.89 22.11
N ASP A 68 -44.71 -0.51 21.28
CA ASP A 68 -45.98 0.11 21.68
C ASP A 68 -47.00 -0.89 22.28
N SER A 69 -46.67 -2.20 22.27
CA SER A 69 -47.53 -3.30 22.70
C SER A 69 -48.90 -3.37 21.97
N GLN A 70 -49.06 -2.71 20.83
CA GLN A 70 -50.30 -2.73 20.03
C GLN A 70 -50.33 -3.85 18.99
N HIS A 71 -49.15 -4.33 18.59
CA HIS A 71 -48.99 -5.37 17.59
C HIS A 71 -48.25 -6.58 18.17
N ILE A 72 -48.66 -7.77 17.72
CA ILE A 72 -47.97 -9.01 18.04
C ILE A 72 -47.57 -9.67 16.73
N VAL A 73 -46.29 -9.97 16.58
CA VAL A 73 -45.76 -10.65 15.39
C VAL A 73 -45.47 -12.09 15.75
N THR A 74 -46.01 -13.01 14.94
CA THR A 74 -45.79 -14.46 15.08
C THR A 74 -45.18 -15.00 13.81
N VAL A 75 -44.12 -15.80 13.94
CA VAL A 75 -43.43 -16.46 12.83
C VAL A 75 -43.64 -17.97 12.91
N GLY A 76 -43.92 -18.59 11.77
CA GLY A 76 -44.06 -20.03 11.63
C GLY A 76 -43.08 -20.62 10.60
N ASP A 77 -43.01 -21.95 10.56
CA ASP A 77 -42.02 -22.73 9.80
C ASP A 77 -42.16 -22.63 8.26
N GLN A 78 -43.26 -22.08 7.73
CA GLN A 78 -43.54 -21.98 6.29
C GLN A 78 -43.25 -20.59 5.67
N SER A 79 -42.26 -19.87 6.18
CA SER A 79 -41.93 -18.52 5.68
C SER A 79 -43.09 -17.52 5.80
N THR A 80 -44.04 -17.77 6.70
CA THR A 80 -45.21 -16.92 6.95
C THR A 80 -45.03 -16.12 8.24
N ILE A 81 -45.24 -14.81 8.14
CA ILE A 81 -45.23 -13.88 9.27
C ILE A 81 -46.65 -13.32 9.42
N ASN A 82 -47.26 -13.52 10.59
CA ASN A 82 -48.56 -12.95 10.90
C ASN A 82 -48.38 -11.80 11.91
N CYS A 83 -48.72 -10.59 11.47
CA CYS A 83 -48.82 -9.41 12.32
C CYS A 83 -50.27 -9.26 12.78
N TRP A 84 -50.49 -9.30 14.09
CA TRP A 84 -51.78 -9.15 14.72
C TRP A 84 -51.91 -7.74 15.27
N ASN A 85 -53.00 -7.07 14.91
CA ASN A 85 -53.40 -5.85 15.60
C ASN A 85 -54.24 -6.22 16.81
N TRP A 86 -53.88 -5.69 17.98
CA TRP A 86 -54.66 -5.91 19.18
C TRP A 86 -55.84 -4.95 19.23
N GLU A 87 -57.05 -5.45 18.93
CA GLU A 87 -58.28 -4.70 19.14
C GLU A 87 -58.66 -4.70 20.62
N PHE A 88 -58.44 -3.57 21.30
CA PHE A 88 -58.70 -3.44 22.72
C PHE A 88 -60.20 -3.28 23.02
N THR A 89 -60.69 -3.97 24.05
CA THR A 89 -61.98 -3.63 24.68
C THR A 89 -61.85 -2.29 25.42
N ASN A 90 -62.97 -1.64 25.80
CA ASN A 90 -62.94 -0.36 26.53
C ASN A 90 -62.04 -0.39 27.78
N HIS A 91 -61.95 -1.54 28.48
CA HIS A 91 -61.04 -1.74 29.60
C HIS A 91 -59.58 -2.05 29.19
N GLY A 92 -59.36 -2.66 28.03
CA GLY A 92 -58.04 -2.92 27.47
C GLY A 92 -57.36 -1.66 26.92
N SER A 93 -58.14 -0.71 26.38
CA SER A 93 -57.64 0.52 25.77
C SER A 93 -56.88 1.39 26.79
N VAL A 94 -57.39 1.48 28.02
CA VAL A 94 -56.71 2.20 29.12
C VAL A 94 -55.36 1.57 29.49
N LYS A 95 -55.26 0.22 29.45
CA LYS A 95 -54.01 -0.48 29.72
C LYS A 95 -53.01 -0.34 28.57
N ALA A 96 -53.49 -0.31 27.33
CA ALA A 96 -52.67 -0.05 26.14
C ALA A 96 -52.13 1.38 26.11
N GLN A 97 -52.95 2.38 26.47
CA GLN A 97 -52.51 3.76 26.59
C GLN A 97 -51.43 3.91 27.66
N ALA A 98 -51.59 3.25 28.81
CA ALA A 98 -50.54 3.19 29.84
C ALA A 98 -49.25 2.49 29.38
N ALA A 99 -49.31 1.61 28.38
CA ALA A 99 -48.14 1.02 27.73
C ALA A 99 -47.41 2.03 26.83
N GLY A 100 -48.18 2.81 26.06
CA GLY A 100 -47.67 3.94 25.27
C GLY A 100 -47.00 5.00 26.14
N ASP A 101 -47.66 5.43 27.22
CA ASP A 101 -47.11 6.40 28.18
C ASP A 101 -45.85 5.88 28.90
N TYR A 102 -45.71 4.55 29.04
CA TYR A 102 -44.49 3.94 29.59
C TYR A 102 -43.36 3.96 28.55
N LEU A 103 -43.66 3.64 27.29
CA LEU A 103 -42.69 3.72 26.20
C LEU A 103 -42.16 5.14 26.02
N GLU A 104 -43.03 6.16 26.02
CA GLU A 104 -42.61 7.56 25.92
C GLU A 104 -41.68 7.99 27.07
N ARG A 105 -41.97 7.55 28.30
CA ARG A 105 -41.11 7.81 29.46
C ARG A 105 -39.73 7.16 29.32
N VAL A 106 -39.67 5.92 28.82
CA VAL A 106 -38.40 5.22 28.60
C VAL A 106 -37.61 5.87 27.48
N LEU A 107 -38.25 6.24 26.37
CA LEU A 107 -37.62 6.96 25.26
C LEU A 107 -37.09 8.32 25.69
N HIS A 108 -37.85 9.07 26.50
CA HIS A 108 -37.40 10.33 27.07
C HIS A 108 -36.17 10.15 28.00
N SER A 109 -36.17 9.09 28.82
CA SER A 109 -35.02 8.77 29.68
C SER A 109 -33.78 8.42 28.86
N LEU A 110 -33.92 7.61 27.82
CA LEU A 110 -32.81 7.26 26.92
C LEU A 110 -32.30 8.48 26.15
N GLY A 111 -33.21 9.34 25.65
CA GLY A 111 -32.85 10.59 24.98
C GLY A 111 -32.02 11.49 25.88
N SER A 112 -32.45 11.67 27.13
CA SER A 112 -31.68 12.44 28.11
C SER A 112 -30.31 11.84 28.42
N GLN A 113 -30.16 10.52 28.41
CA GLN A 113 -28.84 9.89 28.59
C GLN A 113 -27.97 10.09 27.35
N HIS A 114 -28.54 9.95 26.16
CA HIS A 114 -27.84 10.18 24.90
C HIS A 114 -27.34 11.62 24.78
N ASP A 115 -28.15 12.61 25.19
CA ASP A 115 -27.75 14.02 25.20
C ASP A 115 -26.61 14.29 26.19
N GLN A 116 -26.63 13.63 27.36
CA GLN A 116 -25.55 13.71 28.35
C GLN A 116 -24.25 13.10 27.82
N GLU A 117 -24.33 11.94 27.17
CA GLU A 117 -23.19 11.27 26.54
C GLU A 117 -22.61 12.11 25.40
N ASN A 118 -23.46 12.67 24.53
CA ASN A 118 -23.03 13.55 23.44
C ASN A 118 -22.38 14.83 23.96
N THR A 119 -22.94 15.44 25.01
CA THR A 119 -22.33 16.62 25.65
C THR A 119 -20.96 16.28 26.25
N ALA A 120 -20.79 15.09 26.84
CA ALA A 120 -19.50 14.64 27.36
C ALA A 120 -18.47 14.35 26.26
N LEU A 121 -18.92 13.84 25.11
CA LEU A 121 -18.08 13.63 23.93
C LEU A 121 -17.64 14.95 23.30
N GLU A 122 -18.53 15.94 23.19
CA GLU A 122 -18.19 17.28 22.71
C GLU A 122 -17.23 18.04 23.65
N ALA A 123 -17.34 17.80 24.96
CA ALA A 123 -16.44 18.38 25.96
C ALA A 123 -15.06 17.67 26.03
N MET A 124 -14.90 16.54 25.33
CA MET A 124 -13.63 15.84 25.28
C MET A 124 -12.66 16.61 24.38
N PRO A 125 -11.44 16.91 24.84
CA PRO A 125 -10.45 17.56 23.98
C PRO A 125 -10.19 16.68 22.75
N PRO A 126 -10.00 17.28 21.56
CA PRO A 126 -9.65 16.54 20.36
C PRO A 126 -8.37 15.75 20.62
N VAL A 127 -8.40 14.45 20.32
CA VAL A 127 -7.20 13.61 20.33
C VAL A 127 -6.23 14.21 19.32
N SER A 128 -5.21 14.90 19.82
CA SER A 128 -4.15 15.45 19.01
C SER A 128 -3.27 14.29 18.56
N GLU A 129 -3.46 13.81 17.33
CA GLU A 129 -2.62 12.83 16.65
C GLU A 129 -1.27 13.43 16.19
N GLU A 130 -0.67 14.31 17.00
CA GLU A 130 0.72 14.68 16.77
C GLU A 130 1.58 13.82 17.70
N PRO A 131 2.40 12.89 17.16
CA PRO A 131 3.33 12.12 17.96
C PRO A 131 4.46 13.04 18.37
N THR A 132 4.24 13.83 19.42
CA THR A 132 5.34 14.43 20.16
C THR A 132 6.07 13.32 20.90
N GLU A 133 7.36 13.26 20.63
CA GLU A 133 8.33 12.28 21.12
C GLU A 133 8.13 11.98 22.62
N GLU A 134 8.13 10.69 22.97
CA GLU A 134 8.17 10.15 24.34
C GLU A 134 6.92 10.35 25.21
N GLN A 135 5.79 9.75 24.84
CA GLN A 135 4.72 9.50 25.82
C GLN A 135 4.97 8.16 26.53
N SER A 136 5.69 8.23 27.64
CA SER A 136 5.77 7.13 28.61
C SER A 136 4.34 6.68 28.96
N THR A 137 4.13 5.37 28.98
CA THR A 137 2.84 4.80 29.39
C THR A 137 2.48 5.28 30.81
N TRP A 138 1.19 5.30 31.15
CA TRP A 138 0.76 5.71 32.50
C TRP A 138 1.47 4.92 33.61
N LEU A 139 1.81 3.65 33.37
CA LEU A 139 2.59 2.81 34.28
C LEU A 139 4.03 3.30 34.43
N GLU A 140 4.74 3.53 33.32
CA GLU A 140 6.10 4.10 33.34
C GLU A 140 6.12 5.48 34.02
N ALA A 141 5.09 6.31 33.81
CA ALA A 141 4.96 7.60 34.48
C ALA A 141 4.69 7.48 35.99
N VAL A 142 4.06 6.38 36.44
CA VAL A 142 3.88 6.08 37.87
C VAL A 142 5.18 5.55 38.46
N GLU A 143 5.88 4.65 37.78
CA GLU A 143 7.19 4.14 38.19
C GLU A 143 8.22 5.26 38.30
N GLU A 144 8.28 6.18 37.33
CA GLU A 144 9.18 7.32 37.37
C GLU A 144 8.88 8.26 38.56
N LYS A 145 7.60 8.43 38.92
CA LYS A 145 7.22 9.19 40.12
C LYS A 145 7.64 8.48 41.41
N VAL A 146 7.54 7.16 41.46
CA VAL A 146 8.01 6.37 42.60
C VAL A 146 9.53 6.48 42.72
N HIS A 147 10.27 6.32 41.62
CA HIS A 147 11.72 6.50 41.60
C HIS A 147 12.14 7.91 42.02
N LYS A 148 11.48 8.96 41.53
CA LYS A 148 11.73 10.35 41.96
C LYS A 148 11.51 10.52 43.46
N ALA A 149 10.41 9.97 44.00
CA ALA A 149 10.14 10.04 45.43
C ALA A 149 11.14 9.24 46.28
N GLU A 150 11.67 8.12 45.77
CA GLU A 150 12.77 7.38 46.42
C GLU A 150 14.10 8.13 46.33
N ASP A 151 14.41 8.71 45.17
CA ASP A 151 15.60 9.53 44.96
C ASP A 151 15.63 10.73 45.91
N GLU A 152 14.49 11.41 46.10
CA GLU A 152 14.34 12.49 47.06
C GLU A 152 14.53 12.02 48.51
N LYS A 153 13.94 10.87 48.88
CA LYS A 153 14.07 10.29 50.24
C LYS A 153 15.50 9.91 50.57
N TYR A 154 16.25 9.39 49.60
CA TYR A 154 17.61 8.89 49.79
C TYR A 154 18.68 9.84 49.23
N ALA A 155 18.33 11.08 48.88
CA ALA A 155 19.25 12.04 48.25
C ALA A 155 20.52 12.28 49.09
N ASP A 156 20.34 12.55 50.39
CA ASP A 156 21.45 12.83 51.31
C ASP A 156 22.36 11.61 51.44
N CYS A 157 21.78 10.43 51.68
CA CYS A 157 22.51 9.16 51.75
C CYS A 157 23.27 8.86 50.45
N LYS A 158 22.63 9.04 49.29
CA LYS A 158 23.27 8.88 47.97
C LYS A 158 24.43 9.87 47.78
N SER A 159 24.29 11.10 48.28
CA SER A 159 25.37 12.10 48.20
C SER A 159 26.58 11.71 49.04
N GLU A 160 26.36 11.17 50.25
CA GLU A 160 27.41 10.67 51.13
C GLU A 160 28.12 9.45 50.52
N LEU A 161 27.37 8.46 50.05
CA LEU A 161 27.94 7.29 49.36
C LEU A 161 28.72 7.70 48.11
N ARG A 162 28.21 8.63 47.28
CA ARG A 162 28.93 9.12 46.10
C ARG A 162 30.23 9.82 46.48
N ARG A 163 30.25 10.58 47.58
CA ARG A 163 31.46 11.21 48.09
C ARG A 163 32.48 10.16 48.54
N GLU A 164 32.06 9.14 49.26
CA GLU A 164 32.93 8.05 49.73
C GLU A 164 33.47 7.21 48.57
N ILE A 165 32.61 6.82 47.62
CA ILE A 165 33.02 6.14 46.39
C ILE A 165 33.99 7.01 45.58
N GLY A 166 33.75 8.33 45.52
CA GLY A 166 34.67 9.28 44.87
C GLY A 166 36.04 9.32 45.55
N GLN A 167 36.08 9.28 46.88
CA GLN A 167 37.34 9.20 47.65
C GLN A 167 38.08 7.88 47.41
N LEU A 168 37.36 6.75 47.39
CA LEU A 168 37.93 5.44 47.08
C LEU A 168 38.47 5.38 45.65
N ARG A 169 37.72 5.93 44.68
CA ARG A 169 38.15 6.01 43.27
C ARG A 169 39.38 6.88 43.10
N GLY A 170 39.44 8.03 43.78
CA GLY A 170 40.63 8.90 43.78
C GLY A 170 41.87 8.16 44.29
N ARG A 171 41.73 7.46 45.41
CA ARG A 171 42.81 6.64 45.97
C ARG A 171 43.22 5.48 45.05
N LEU A 172 42.27 4.83 44.38
CA LEU A 172 42.56 3.78 43.39
C LEU A 172 43.36 4.35 42.20
N LEU A 173 42.96 5.49 41.66
CA LEU A 173 43.68 6.16 40.58
C LEU A 173 45.10 6.55 40.99
N GLU A 174 45.27 7.11 42.19
CA GLU A 174 46.61 7.40 42.74
C GLU A 174 47.49 6.14 42.85
N MET A 175 46.92 4.99 43.21
CA MET A 175 47.63 3.71 43.25
C MET A 175 47.99 3.19 41.85
N ILE A 176 47.10 3.35 40.87
CA ILE A 176 47.34 2.99 39.46
C ILE A 176 48.45 3.88 38.87
N ASP A 177 48.36 5.19 39.06
CA ASP A 177 49.35 6.17 38.58
C ASP A 177 50.73 5.90 39.20
N SER A 178 50.78 5.53 40.48
CA SER A 178 52.02 5.15 41.17
C SER A 178 52.62 3.85 40.62
N ASN A 179 51.78 2.91 40.18
CA ASN A 179 52.19 1.62 39.60
C ASN A 179 52.64 1.77 38.13
N GLU A 180 52.01 2.65 37.35
CA GLU A 180 52.45 2.98 36.00
C GLU A 180 53.84 3.65 35.99
N GLY A 181 54.19 4.37 37.07
CA GLY A 181 55.52 4.94 37.28
C GLY A 181 56.58 3.97 37.82
N ALA A 182 56.22 2.72 38.14
CA ALA A 182 57.14 1.72 38.65
C ALA A 182 57.96 1.04 37.51
N PRO A 183 59.14 0.48 37.79
CA PRO A 183 59.89 -0.31 36.82
C PRO A 183 59.07 -1.48 36.26
N ASP A 184 59.28 -1.86 34.99
CA ASP A 184 58.50 -2.90 34.29
C ASP A 184 58.44 -4.26 35.02
N LEU A 185 59.38 -4.56 35.93
CA LEU A 185 59.41 -5.79 36.72
C LEU A 185 58.50 -5.74 37.98
N GLU A 186 58.15 -4.54 38.44
CA GLU A 186 57.32 -4.27 39.63
C GLU A 186 55.94 -3.71 39.25
N ARG A 187 55.71 -3.41 37.97
CA ARG A 187 54.44 -2.94 37.45
C ARG A 187 53.43 -4.09 37.39
N LEU A 188 52.36 -3.96 38.18
CA LEU A 188 51.24 -4.89 38.19
C LEU A 188 50.27 -4.60 37.04
N ASP A 189 49.66 -5.64 36.48
CA ASP A 189 48.56 -5.50 35.52
C ASP A 189 47.26 -5.08 36.23
N ARG A 190 46.31 -4.51 35.49
CA ARG A 190 45.06 -3.97 36.07
C ARG A 190 44.21 -5.05 36.76
N GLU A 191 44.26 -6.28 36.27
CA GLU A 191 43.55 -7.42 36.86
C GLU A 191 44.21 -7.89 38.18
N GLU A 192 45.51 -7.63 38.38
CA GLU A 192 46.24 -8.01 39.60
C GLU A 192 45.94 -7.09 40.79
N PHE A 193 45.30 -5.94 40.57
CA PHE A 193 44.78 -5.08 41.64
C PHE A 193 43.51 -5.66 42.30
N ILE A 194 42.91 -6.68 41.71
CA ILE A 194 41.70 -7.32 42.21
C ILE A 194 42.11 -8.34 43.29
N LEU A 195 41.89 -7.97 44.55
CA LEU A 195 42.25 -8.82 45.68
C LEU A 195 41.26 -9.96 45.93
N ASP A 196 39.99 -9.79 45.53
CA ASP A 196 38.92 -10.77 45.70
C ASP A 196 38.52 -11.38 44.35
N MET A 197 39.23 -12.43 43.97
CA MET A 197 38.99 -13.16 42.71
C MET A 197 37.66 -13.92 42.73
N GLU A 198 37.22 -14.43 43.88
CA GLU A 198 35.94 -15.16 43.98
C GLU A 198 34.75 -14.23 43.72
N GLN A 199 34.77 -13.03 44.31
CA GLN A 199 33.72 -12.03 44.09
C GLN A 199 33.77 -11.49 42.65
N HIS A 200 34.95 -11.29 42.09
CA HIS A 200 35.12 -10.86 40.70
C HIS A 200 34.56 -11.88 39.71
N ASP A 201 34.93 -13.14 39.82
CA ASP A 201 34.46 -14.21 38.93
C ASP A 201 32.94 -14.38 39.03
N ARG A 202 32.38 -14.21 40.24
CA ARG A 202 30.92 -14.20 40.44
C ARG A 202 30.25 -13.03 39.73
N LEU A 203 30.79 -11.82 39.84
CA LEU A 203 30.23 -10.64 39.17
C LEU A 203 30.34 -10.77 37.65
N GLN A 204 31.45 -11.28 37.13
CA GLN A 204 31.60 -11.58 35.70
C GLN A 204 30.58 -12.61 35.23
N ALA A 205 30.34 -13.68 35.99
CA ALA A 205 29.33 -14.67 35.64
C ALA A 205 27.90 -14.08 35.65
N GLU A 206 27.59 -13.20 36.62
CA GLU A 206 26.32 -12.47 36.67
C GLU A 206 26.17 -11.50 35.48
N GLU A 207 27.24 -10.78 35.11
CA GLU A 207 27.28 -9.89 33.94
C GLU A 207 27.13 -10.65 32.62
N ASP A 208 27.88 -11.75 32.44
CA ASP A 208 27.79 -12.61 31.26
C ASP A 208 26.38 -13.20 31.12
N GLN A 209 25.76 -13.59 32.24
CA GLN A 209 24.39 -14.05 32.25
C GLN A 209 23.41 -12.95 31.82
N GLN A 210 23.58 -11.71 32.31
CA GLN A 210 22.76 -10.57 31.90
C GLN A 210 22.96 -10.23 30.42
N ILE A 211 24.21 -10.19 29.95
CA ILE A 211 24.55 -9.96 28.53
C ILE A 211 23.91 -11.04 27.66
N GLN A 212 23.95 -12.30 28.09
CA GLN A 212 23.34 -13.41 27.36
C GLN A 212 21.82 -13.27 27.31
N GLN A 213 21.16 -12.89 28.41
CA GLN A 213 19.72 -12.63 28.44
C GLN A 213 19.33 -11.50 27.48
N VAL A 214 20.06 -10.38 27.51
CA VAL A 214 19.81 -9.25 26.61
C VAL A 214 20.04 -9.64 25.15
N LYS A 215 21.09 -10.43 24.85
CA LYS A 215 21.33 -10.97 23.51
C LYS A 215 20.18 -11.85 23.04
N GLU A 216 19.70 -12.75 23.87
CA GLU A 216 18.56 -13.63 23.56
C GLU A 216 17.29 -12.82 23.32
N GLU A 217 17.02 -11.80 24.14
CA GLU A 217 15.87 -10.90 23.97
C GLU A 217 15.94 -10.13 22.64
N ILE A 218 17.10 -9.57 22.31
CA ILE A 218 17.32 -8.87 21.03
C ILE A 218 17.16 -9.84 19.86
N GLN A 219 17.70 -11.05 19.95
CA GLN A 219 17.55 -12.06 18.91
C GLN A 219 16.09 -12.47 18.70
N LEU A 220 15.35 -12.71 19.78
CA LEU A 220 13.92 -13.01 19.72
C LEU A 220 13.12 -11.84 19.12
N SER A 221 13.41 -10.60 19.52
CA SER A 221 12.80 -9.39 18.96
C SER A 221 13.08 -9.25 17.46
N SER A 222 14.32 -9.48 17.03
CA SER A 222 14.70 -9.47 15.61
C SER A 222 14.00 -10.58 14.82
N LEU A 223 13.92 -11.80 15.37
CA LEU A 223 13.20 -12.92 14.75
C LEU A 223 11.71 -12.62 14.60
N ALA A 224 11.07 -12.05 15.63
CA ALA A 224 9.68 -11.65 15.57
C ALA A 224 9.44 -10.59 14.48
N LYS A 225 10.31 -9.58 14.37
CA LYS A 225 10.24 -8.57 13.30
C LYS A 225 10.46 -9.18 11.92
N MET A 226 11.38 -10.14 11.77
CA MET A 226 11.61 -10.85 10.52
C MET A 226 10.40 -11.68 10.10
N PHE A 227 9.76 -12.38 11.05
CA PHE A 227 8.53 -13.13 10.80
C PHE A 227 7.40 -12.19 10.36
N LEU A 228 7.19 -11.09 11.08
CA LEU A 228 6.18 -10.09 10.73
C LEU A 228 6.43 -9.51 9.33
N ARG A 229 7.68 -9.14 9.02
CA ARG A 229 8.08 -8.68 7.68
C ARG A 229 7.73 -9.72 6.61
N GLN A 230 8.04 -10.99 6.86
CA GLN A 230 7.75 -12.07 5.91
C GLN A 230 6.25 -12.27 5.71
N GLN A 231 5.46 -12.21 6.79
CA GLN A 231 4.01 -12.32 6.72
C GLN A 231 3.41 -11.18 5.90
N ILE A 232 3.74 -9.92 6.23
CA ILE A 232 3.29 -8.73 5.49
C ILE A 232 3.71 -8.82 4.02
N LYS A 233 4.95 -9.22 3.74
CA LYS A 233 5.41 -9.41 2.36
C LYS A 233 4.58 -10.46 1.63
N SER A 234 4.35 -11.62 2.24
CA SER A 234 3.60 -12.70 1.59
C SER A 234 2.13 -12.34 1.33
N GLU A 235 1.49 -11.68 2.29
CA GLU A 235 0.06 -11.33 2.22
C GLU A 235 -0.21 -10.09 1.39
N CYS A 236 0.62 -9.06 1.48
CA CYS A 236 0.37 -7.76 0.86
C CYS A 236 1.17 -7.51 -0.43
N TRP A 237 2.33 -8.16 -0.61
CA TRP A 237 3.24 -7.88 -1.73
C TRP A 237 3.31 -9.04 -2.72
N ASP A 238 3.55 -10.27 -2.26
CA ASP A 238 3.68 -11.45 -3.12
C ASP A 238 2.32 -11.93 -3.67
N SER A 239 1.22 -11.59 -3.01
CA SER A 239 -0.16 -11.86 -3.46
C SER A 239 -0.62 -10.97 -4.64
N MET A 240 0.08 -9.85 -4.86
CA MET A 240 -0.26 -8.85 -5.87
C MET A 240 0.18 -9.32 -7.26
N ALA A 241 -0.74 -9.33 -8.22
CA ALA A 241 -0.43 -9.60 -9.62
C ALA A 241 0.25 -8.38 -10.28
N VAL A 242 -0.21 -7.17 -9.93
CA VAL A 242 0.40 -5.91 -10.37
C VAL A 242 0.69 -5.06 -9.14
N LYS A 243 1.98 -4.81 -8.90
CA LYS A 243 2.48 -4.00 -7.79
C LYS A 243 2.28 -2.51 -8.08
N GLY A 244 2.01 -1.72 -7.05
CA GLY A 244 1.91 -0.27 -7.15
C GLY A 244 3.23 0.35 -7.60
N LYS A 245 3.22 1.09 -8.70
CA LYS A 245 4.36 1.82 -9.27
C LYS A 245 3.93 3.23 -9.65
N ILE A 246 4.87 4.16 -9.58
CA ILE A 246 4.68 5.55 -10.03
C ILE A 246 5.70 5.86 -11.12
N ILE A 247 5.30 6.62 -12.14
CA ILE A 247 6.19 7.20 -13.15
C ILE A 247 6.16 8.71 -12.99
N LYS A 248 7.33 9.31 -12.79
CA LYS A 248 7.54 10.75 -12.72
C LYS A 248 8.07 11.31 -14.04
N ALA A 249 7.78 12.57 -14.32
CA ALA A 249 8.39 13.30 -15.43
C ALA A 249 9.91 13.47 -15.23
N PHE A 250 10.65 13.65 -16.32
CA PHE A 250 12.04 14.07 -16.26
C PHE A 250 12.17 15.56 -15.87
N ARG A 251 11.25 16.40 -16.35
CA ARG A 251 11.16 17.82 -16.02
C ARG A 251 9.78 18.15 -15.49
N GLY A 252 9.73 18.59 -14.23
CA GLY A 252 8.49 18.99 -13.55
C GLY A 252 8.01 17.98 -12.52
N SER A 253 6.82 18.24 -11.97
CA SER A 253 6.23 17.50 -10.86
C SER A 253 5.11 16.54 -11.29
N LEU A 254 5.01 16.23 -12.58
CA LEU A 254 3.96 15.33 -13.06
C LEU A 254 4.30 13.89 -12.66
N GLU A 255 3.35 13.23 -12.03
CA GLU A 255 3.44 11.83 -11.65
C GLU A 255 2.17 11.08 -12.03
N VAL A 256 2.33 9.84 -12.48
CA VAL A 256 1.22 8.95 -12.84
C VAL A 256 1.41 7.64 -12.10
N SER A 257 0.36 7.16 -11.43
CA SER A 257 0.34 5.87 -10.75
C SER A 257 -0.43 4.82 -11.54
N ASN A 258 0.05 3.57 -11.48
CA ASN A 258 -0.71 2.43 -12.01
C ASN A 258 -1.84 2.03 -11.05
N TYR A 259 -2.64 1.02 -11.44
CA TYR A 259 -3.65 0.41 -10.57
C TYR A 259 -3.08 -0.87 -9.95
N PRO A 260 -2.83 -0.90 -8.63
CA PRO A 260 -2.41 -2.13 -7.95
C PRO A 260 -3.54 -3.18 -8.03
N MET A 261 -3.20 -4.41 -8.42
CA MET A 261 -4.20 -5.48 -8.60
C MET A 261 -3.73 -6.77 -7.93
N MET A 262 -4.63 -7.39 -7.17
CA MET A 262 -4.45 -8.76 -6.68
C MET A 262 -4.72 -9.77 -7.79
N SER A 263 -4.11 -10.95 -7.67
CA SER A 263 -4.49 -12.10 -8.51
C SER A 263 -5.93 -12.51 -8.22
N ARG A 264 -6.70 -12.85 -9.26
CA ARG A 264 -8.08 -13.31 -9.08
C ARG A 264 -8.08 -14.68 -8.43
N SER A 265 -8.92 -14.85 -7.42
CA SER A 265 -9.11 -16.16 -6.80
C SER A 265 -9.79 -17.13 -7.78
N GLU A 266 -9.51 -18.43 -7.65
CA GLU A 266 -10.15 -19.46 -8.49
C GLU A 266 -11.68 -19.43 -8.39
N ASN A 267 -12.20 -19.06 -7.22
CA ASN A 267 -13.64 -18.95 -6.97
C ASN A 267 -14.27 -17.80 -7.76
N GLU A 268 -13.63 -16.63 -7.79
CA GLU A 268 -14.12 -15.47 -8.56
C GLU A 268 -14.13 -15.76 -10.06
N VAL A 269 -13.08 -16.41 -10.58
CA VAL A 269 -13.01 -16.79 -11.99
C VAL A 269 -14.13 -17.78 -12.34
N ARG A 270 -14.36 -18.78 -11.48
CA ARG A 270 -15.45 -19.76 -11.65
C ARG A 270 -16.83 -19.12 -11.58
N GLU A 271 -17.04 -18.21 -10.64
CA GLU A 271 -18.30 -17.49 -10.50
C GLU A 271 -18.57 -16.61 -11.72
N LEU A 272 -17.57 -15.86 -12.19
CA LEU A 272 -17.67 -15.04 -13.39
C LEU A 272 -18.02 -15.88 -14.62
N ALA A 273 -17.37 -17.04 -14.79
CA ALA A 273 -17.67 -17.96 -15.89
C ALA A 273 -19.13 -18.46 -15.80
N ARG A 274 -19.57 -18.84 -14.59
CA ARG A 274 -20.96 -19.27 -14.34
C ARG A 274 -21.96 -18.16 -14.71
N VAL A 275 -21.73 -16.93 -14.24
CA VAL A 275 -22.60 -15.79 -14.54
C VAL A 275 -22.66 -15.51 -16.04
N LYS A 276 -21.51 -15.54 -16.74
CA LYS A 276 -21.48 -15.38 -18.20
C LYS A 276 -22.29 -16.46 -18.91
N THR A 277 -22.11 -17.73 -18.55
CA THR A 277 -22.90 -18.82 -19.15
C THR A 277 -24.40 -18.68 -18.91
N LEU A 278 -24.81 -18.30 -17.69
CA LEU A 278 -26.21 -18.04 -17.37
C LEU A 278 -26.74 -16.87 -18.20
N ARG A 279 -25.97 -15.81 -18.36
CA ARG A 279 -26.38 -14.66 -19.16
C ARG A 279 -26.55 -14.99 -20.63
N THR A 280 -25.66 -15.80 -21.20
CA THR A 280 -25.79 -16.29 -22.58
C THR A 280 -27.11 -17.04 -22.77
N VAL A 281 -27.47 -17.90 -21.80
CA VAL A 281 -28.75 -18.62 -21.84
C VAL A 281 -29.95 -17.67 -21.68
N GLU A 282 -29.87 -16.69 -20.78
CA GLU A 282 -30.92 -15.69 -20.58
C GLU A 282 -31.14 -14.80 -21.81
N GLN A 283 -30.08 -14.38 -22.48
CA GLN A 283 -30.14 -13.58 -23.71
C GLN A 283 -30.79 -14.39 -24.84
N ALA A 284 -30.36 -15.65 -25.04
CA ALA A 284 -30.96 -16.53 -26.04
C ALA A 284 -32.45 -16.85 -25.76
N ASP A 285 -32.83 -17.10 -24.50
CA ASP A 285 -34.23 -17.32 -24.10
C ASP A 285 -35.08 -16.06 -24.33
N ARG A 286 -34.51 -14.87 -24.11
CA ARG A 286 -35.20 -13.60 -24.37
C ARG A 286 -35.38 -13.34 -25.86
N GLU A 287 -34.35 -13.56 -26.66
CA GLU A 287 -34.43 -13.45 -28.12
C GLU A 287 -35.52 -14.37 -28.66
N ALA A 288 -35.53 -15.64 -28.25
CA ALA A 288 -36.58 -16.59 -28.64
C ALA A 288 -38.00 -16.16 -28.19
N ARG A 289 -38.14 -15.56 -26.99
CA ARG A 289 -39.43 -15.01 -26.53
C ARG A 289 -39.88 -13.80 -27.34
N ASN A 290 -38.96 -12.88 -27.65
CA ASN A 290 -39.26 -11.70 -28.46
C ASN A 290 -39.68 -12.12 -29.87
N GLU A 291 -38.95 -13.05 -30.48
CA GLU A 291 -39.33 -13.64 -31.77
C GLU A 291 -40.72 -14.27 -31.75
N ALA A 292 -41.04 -15.03 -30.69
CA ALA A 292 -42.37 -15.62 -30.53
C ALA A 292 -43.47 -14.55 -30.39
N VAL A 293 -43.23 -13.48 -29.63
CA VAL A 293 -44.16 -12.35 -29.49
C VAL A 293 -44.34 -11.61 -30.81
N ASP A 294 -43.26 -11.39 -31.57
CA ASP A 294 -43.33 -10.73 -32.87
C ASP A 294 -44.10 -11.56 -33.90
N ILE A 295 -43.93 -12.89 -33.89
CA ILE A 295 -44.72 -13.80 -34.71
C ILE A 295 -46.21 -13.70 -34.33
N LEU A 296 -46.54 -13.67 -33.03
CA LEU A 296 -47.92 -13.51 -32.56
C LEU A 296 -48.51 -12.14 -32.92
N ARG A 297 -47.72 -11.06 -32.84
CA ARG A 297 -48.13 -9.71 -33.22
C ARG A 297 -48.40 -9.61 -34.71
N LYS A 298 -47.52 -10.17 -35.55
CA LYS A 298 -47.73 -10.24 -37.01
C LYS A 298 -48.96 -11.09 -37.37
N ALA A 299 -49.18 -12.20 -36.66
CA ALA A 299 -50.37 -13.03 -36.86
C ALA A 299 -51.68 -12.37 -36.40
N ALA A 300 -51.63 -11.47 -35.41
CA ALA A 300 -52.77 -10.66 -34.98
C ALA A 300 -53.07 -9.54 -35.99
N GLN A 301 -52.04 -8.83 -36.47
CA GLN A 301 -52.18 -7.81 -37.52
C GLN A 301 -52.73 -8.40 -38.83
N ALA A 302 -52.27 -9.60 -39.23
CA ALA A 302 -52.80 -10.31 -40.39
C ALA A 302 -54.24 -10.84 -40.20
N LYS A 303 -54.79 -10.85 -38.97
CA LYS A 303 -56.20 -11.16 -38.71
C LYS A 303 -57.07 -9.91 -38.72
N ASP A 304 -56.57 -8.79 -38.21
CA ASP A 304 -57.26 -7.50 -38.30
C ASP A 304 -57.36 -7.01 -39.76
N GLU A 305 -56.35 -7.27 -40.60
CA GLU A 305 -56.39 -6.98 -42.05
C GLU A 305 -57.44 -7.82 -42.83
N VAL A 306 -58.01 -8.89 -42.24
CA VAL A 306 -59.07 -9.70 -42.86
C VAL A 306 -60.47 -9.24 -42.42
N GLU A 307 -60.57 -8.37 -41.40
CA GLU A 307 -61.85 -7.78 -40.95
C GLU A 307 -62.09 -6.34 -41.45
N GLU A 308 -61.08 -5.64 -41.99
CA GLU A 308 -61.21 -4.31 -42.61
C GLU A 308 -60.99 -4.33 -44.14
N GLU A 309 -61.85 -5.02 -44.88
CA GLU A 309 -62.18 -4.63 -46.27
C GLU A 309 -63.49 -3.82 -46.26
N GLU A 310 -63.47 -2.61 -45.70
CA GLU A 310 -64.38 -1.49 -46.03
C GLU A 310 -63.97 -0.23 -45.25
N GLU A 311 -62.96 0.50 -45.73
CA GLU A 311 -62.96 1.97 -45.92
C GLU A 311 -61.55 2.46 -46.33
N GLU A 312 -61.45 3.01 -47.54
CA GLU A 312 -60.28 3.75 -48.01
C GLU A 312 -60.10 5.04 -47.21
N GLY A 313 -58.89 5.31 -46.72
CA GLY A 313 -58.48 6.68 -46.43
C GLY A 313 -57.35 6.88 -45.44
N GLY A 314 -56.10 6.68 -45.90
CA GLY A 314 -54.92 7.48 -45.54
C GLY A 314 -54.46 7.53 -44.06
N ASP A 315 -53.27 7.01 -43.78
CA ASP A 315 -52.04 7.82 -43.72
C ASP A 315 -50.85 6.92 -43.37
N GLU A 316 -49.79 7.06 -44.15
CA GLU A 316 -48.53 6.36 -44.02
C GLU A 316 -47.74 6.96 -42.87
N GLY A 317 -47.45 6.18 -41.82
CA GLY A 317 -46.70 6.74 -40.69
C GLY A 317 -46.17 5.75 -39.66
N ALA A 318 -45.95 4.48 -40.02
CA ALA A 318 -45.16 3.59 -39.16
C ALA A 318 -43.67 3.90 -39.37
N ALA A 319 -43.19 4.90 -38.64
CA ALA A 319 -41.77 5.14 -38.48
C ALA A 319 -41.12 3.84 -37.99
N LYS A 320 -40.38 3.19 -38.88
CA LYS A 320 -39.29 2.31 -38.48
C LYS A 320 -38.31 3.20 -37.72
N GLU A 321 -38.35 3.13 -36.40
CA GLU A 321 -37.14 3.40 -35.62
C GLU A 321 -36.15 2.29 -36.01
N GLU A 322 -35.41 2.54 -37.10
CA GLU A 322 -34.06 2.01 -37.23
C GLU A 322 -33.26 2.67 -36.11
N GLY A 323 -33.36 2.09 -34.91
CA GLY A 323 -32.44 2.37 -33.82
C GLY A 323 -31.08 1.91 -34.30
N GLU A 324 -30.29 2.86 -34.79
CA GLU A 324 -28.87 2.71 -35.02
C GLU A 324 -28.27 1.95 -33.82
N GLU A 325 -27.59 0.84 -34.10
CA GLU A 325 -26.77 0.06 -33.15
C GLU A 325 -25.59 0.89 -32.55
N GLY A 326 -25.61 2.21 -32.72
CA GLY A 326 -24.57 3.16 -32.34
C GLY A 326 -24.60 3.62 -30.88
N ASP A 327 -25.65 3.34 -30.10
CA ASP A 327 -25.76 3.85 -28.72
C ASP A 327 -26.03 2.77 -27.66
N ALA A 328 -25.44 1.59 -27.84
CA ALA A 328 -25.38 0.60 -26.77
C ALA A 328 -24.74 1.20 -25.49
N GLY A 329 -23.80 2.15 -25.63
CA GLY A 329 -23.09 2.78 -24.51
C GLY A 329 -23.99 3.56 -23.54
N ALA A 330 -24.98 4.32 -24.03
CA ALA A 330 -25.87 5.10 -23.17
C ALA A 330 -26.80 4.22 -22.33
N LEU A 331 -27.26 3.09 -22.86
CA LEU A 331 -28.20 2.18 -22.17
C LEU A 331 -27.55 1.43 -20.99
N TYR A 332 -26.23 1.25 -21.01
CA TYR A 332 -25.46 0.70 -19.89
C TYR A 332 -24.84 1.77 -18.98
N GLY A 333 -25.08 3.06 -19.27
CA GLY A 333 -24.75 4.21 -18.41
C GLY A 333 -23.28 4.53 -18.18
N SER A 334 -22.34 3.74 -18.71
CA SER A 334 -20.90 3.90 -18.42
C SER A 334 -20.06 4.05 -19.68
N HIS A 335 -19.02 4.88 -19.58
CA HIS A 335 -17.99 5.02 -20.62
C HIS A 335 -16.96 3.87 -20.61
N GLY A 336 -17.14 2.87 -19.72
CA GLY A 336 -16.25 1.73 -19.55
C GLY A 336 -15.83 0.99 -20.84
N PRO A 337 -16.72 0.79 -21.83
CA PRO A 337 -16.35 0.16 -23.09
C PRO A 337 -15.23 0.86 -23.86
N LYS A 338 -15.14 2.20 -23.79
CA LYS A 338 -14.09 2.99 -24.47
C LYS A 338 -12.70 2.74 -23.87
N PHE A 339 -12.62 2.30 -22.62
CA PHE A 339 -11.37 2.02 -21.89
C PHE A 339 -11.10 0.51 -21.77
N GLY A 340 -11.71 -0.31 -22.63
CA GLY A 340 -11.52 -1.76 -22.66
C GLY A 340 -12.32 -2.54 -21.60
N GLY A 341 -13.27 -1.87 -20.93
CA GLY A 341 -14.25 -2.47 -20.01
C GLY A 341 -15.54 -2.94 -20.67
N GLY A 342 -15.52 -3.20 -21.98
CA GLY A 342 -16.71 -3.66 -22.71
C GLY A 342 -17.16 -5.03 -22.20
N CYS A 343 -18.46 -5.15 -21.91
CA CYS A 343 -19.07 -6.42 -21.53
C CYS A 343 -20.49 -6.50 -22.11
N GLU A 344 -20.65 -7.39 -23.09
CA GLU A 344 -21.92 -7.67 -23.78
C GLU A 344 -22.98 -8.32 -22.87
N PHE A 345 -22.54 -8.82 -21.71
CA PHE A 345 -23.37 -9.54 -20.76
C PHE A 345 -24.05 -8.62 -19.73
N LEU A 346 -23.75 -7.31 -19.73
CA LEU A 346 -24.37 -6.40 -18.78
C LEU A 346 -25.89 -6.35 -18.96
N TYR A 347 -26.59 -6.22 -17.84
CA TYR A 347 -28.03 -5.96 -17.85
C TYR A 347 -28.27 -4.50 -18.24
N SER A 348 -29.33 -4.27 -19.03
CA SER A 348 -29.85 -2.91 -19.23
C SER A 348 -30.35 -2.36 -17.89
N GLN A 349 -30.26 -1.04 -17.70
CA GLN A 349 -30.73 -0.37 -16.48
C GLN A 349 -32.19 -0.69 -16.15
N PHE A 350 -33.02 -0.89 -17.18
CA PHE A 350 -34.44 -1.22 -17.03
C PHE A 350 -34.71 -2.68 -16.67
N GLU A 351 -33.71 -3.56 -16.79
CA GLU A 351 -33.84 -5.00 -16.56
C GLU A 351 -33.42 -5.44 -15.15
N LEU A 352 -32.91 -4.53 -14.32
CA LEU A 352 -32.35 -4.80 -12.98
C LEU A 352 -33.41 -4.92 -11.86
N HIS A 353 -34.50 -5.65 -12.10
CA HIS A 353 -35.59 -5.81 -11.12
C HIS A 353 -35.36 -6.99 -10.15
N SER A 354 -34.66 -8.04 -10.60
CA SER A 354 -34.44 -9.25 -9.78
C SER A 354 -33.21 -9.11 -8.87
N PRO A 355 -33.26 -9.58 -7.61
CA PRO A 355 -32.07 -9.68 -6.76
C PRO A 355 -30.95 -10.53 -7.38
N VAL A 356 -31.30 -11.54 -8.18
CA VAL A 356 -30.32 -12.40 -8.86
C VAL A 356 -29.62 -11.65 -9.99
N ALA A 357 -30.38 -10.92 -10.81
CA ALA A 357 -29.83 -10.07 -11.87
C ALA A 357 -28.91 -8.99 -11.31
N ARG A 358 -29.27 -8.36 -10.18
CA ARG A 358 -28.39 -7.40 -9.48
C ARG A 358 -27.07 -8.03 -9.02
N LYS A 359 -27.10 -9.23 -8.43
CA LYS A 359 -25.88 -9.95 -8.04
C LYS A 359 -25.00 -10.28 -9.26
N HIS A 360 -25.59 -10.78 -10.34
CA HIS A 360 -24.88 -11.07 -11.57
C HIS A 360 -24.27 -9.81 -12.18
N GLN A 361 -25.01 -8.69 -12.20
CA GLN A 361 -24.53 -7.40 -12.67
C GLN A 361 -23.32 -6.93 -11.85
N ILE A 362 -23.35 -7.05 -10.52
CA ILE A 362 -22.20 -6.69 -9.66
C ILE A 362 -20.96 -7.52 -10.05
N THR A 363 -21.10 -8.84 -10.24
CA THR A 363 -20.00 -9.71 -10.65
C THR A 363 -19.44 -9.31 -12.03
N LEU A 364 -20.30 -8.94 -12.97
CA LEU A 364 -19.89 -8.46 -14.30
C LEU A 364 -19.24 -7.08 -14.26
N LEU A 365 -19.76 -6.14 -13.46
CA LEU A 365 -19.17 -4.80 -13.28
C LEU A 365 -17.79 -4.88 -12.63
N LYS A 366 -17.59 -5.77 -11.64
CA LYS A 366 -16.27 -6.06 -11.08
C LYS A 366 -15.29 -6.57 -12.14
N ASP A 367 -15.75 -7.41 -13.08
CA ASP A 367 -14.94 -7.85 -14.22
C ASP A 367 -14.59 -6.69 -15.15
N CYS A 368 -15.54 -5.81 -15.46
CA CYS A 368 -15.31 -4.60 -16.24
C CYS A 368 -14.26 -3.69 -15.59
N MET A 369 -14.38 -3.41 -14.30
CA MET A 369 -13.40 -2.58 -13.56
C MET A 369 -12.00 -3.16 -13.64
N HIS A 370 -11.88 -4.48 -13.43
CA HIS A 370 -10.59 -5.15 -13.51
C HIS A 370 -9.99 -5.08 -14.91
N ARG A 371 -10.79 -5.24 -15.97
CA ARG A 371 -10.33 -5.11 -17.36
C ARG A 371 -9.89 -3.69 -17.71
N ILE A 372 -10.62 -2.67 -17.25
CA ILE A 372 -10.25 -1.26 -17.40
C ILE A 372 -8.92 -0.96 -16.69
N ALA A 373 -8.74 -1.50 -15.49
CA ALA A 373 -7.48 -1.37 -14.77
C ALA A 373 -6.33 -2.12 -15.49
N GLU A 374 -6.60 -3.31 -16.03
CA GLU A 374 -5.61 -4.10 -16.77
C GLU A 374 -5.18 -3.42 -18.08
N THR A 375 -6.10 -2.82 -18.82
CA THR A 375 -5.80 -2.10 -20.08
C THR A 375 -4.95 -0.86 -19.81
N PHE A 376 -5.31 -0.07 -18.78
CA PHE A 376 -4.48 1.06 -18.36
C PHE A 376 -3.09 0.62 -17.89
N ASN A 377 -3.01 -0.47 -17.12
CA ASN A 377 -1.73 -0.98 -16.62
C ASN A 377 -0.80 -1.46 -17.74
N LYS A 378 -1.33 -1.97 -18.86
CA LYS A 378 -0.53 -2.31 -20.05
C LYS A 378 0.10 -1.07 -20.67
N GLU A 379 -0.69 -0.02 -20.90
CA GLU A 379 -0.20 1.27 -21.41
C GLU A 379 0.83 1.89 -20.44
N PHE A 380 0.58 1.80 -19.14
CA PHE A 380 1.51 2.27 -18.11
C PHE A 380 2.86 1.55 -18.16
N GLU A 381 2.87 0.22 -18.27
CA GLU A 381 4.11 -0.56 -18.32
C GLU A 381 4.88 -0.30 -19.62
N GLU A 382 4.19 -0.02 -20.73
CA GLU A 382 4.83 0.44 -21.97
C GLU A 382 5.56 1.77 -21.78
N VAL A 383 4.92 2.75 -21.13
CA VAL A 383 5.55 4.05 -20.81
C VAL A 383 6.70 3.88 -19.81
N ALA A 384 6.56 3.00 -18.82
CA ALA A 384 7.63 2.69 -17.87
C ALA A 384 8.87 2.11 -18.58
N ARG A 385 8.66 1.16 -19.49
CA ARG A 385 9.74 0.58 -20.31
C ARG A 385 10.37 1.62 -21.23
N LEU A 386 9.58 2.52 -21.81
CA LEU A 386 10.10 3.64 -22.59
C LEU A 386 10.96 4.56 -21.73
N LYS A 387 10.56 4.87 -20.49
CA LYS A 387 11.37 5.68 -19.56
C LYS A 387 12.71 5.03 -19.28
N GLN A 388 12.72 3.73 -18.97
CA GLN A 388 13.94 2.97 -18.72
C GLN A 388 14.87 2.96 -19.95
N ALA A 389 14.31 2.79 -21.15
CA ALA A 389 15.05 2.85 -22.40
C ALA A 389 15.64 4.26 -22.65
N GLU A 390 14.89 5.33 -22.39
CA GLU A 390 15.40 6.69 -22.51
C GLU A 390 16.49 7.01 -21.47
N ILE A 391 16.34 6.54 -20.23
CA ILE A 391 17.40 6.66 -19.21
C ILE A 391 18.69 5.95 -19.66
N ALA A 392 18.57 4.73 -20.22
CA ALA A 392 19.73 4.01 -20.75
C ALA A 392 20.41 4.77 -21.91
N ARG A 393 19.63 5.33 -22.84
CA ARG A 393 20.14 6.16 -23.94
C ARG A 393 20.81 7.45 -23.44
N ILE A 394 20.23 8.09 -22.43
CA ILE A 394 20.80 9.30 -21.82
C ILE A 394 22.11 8.94 -21.10
N ARG A 395 22.18 7.81 -20.39
CA ARG A 395 23.42 7.32 -19.77
C ARG A 395 24.53 7.08 -20.78
N GLU A 396 24.24 6.42 -21.90
CA GLU A 396 25.22 6.21 -22.98
C GLU A 396 25.76 7.54 -23.53
N LYS A 397 24.87 8.50 -23.82
CA LYS A 397 25.27 9.84 -24.26
C LYS A 397 26.05 10.58 -23.19
N ASN A 398 25.68 10.46 -21.91
CA ASN A 398 26.39 11.06 -20.80
C ASN A 398 27.81 10.52 -20.66
N VAL A 399 28.05 9.22 -20.91
CA VAL A 399 29.43 8.67 -20.95
C VAL A 399 30.26 9.36 -22.04
N ARG A 400 29.68 9.59 -23.23
CA ARG A 400 30.36 10.36 -24.29
C ARG A 400 30.59 11.82 -23.86
N ILE A 401 29.60 12.47 -23.26
CA ILE A 401 29.73 13.85 -22.75
C ILE A 401 30.82 13.91 -21.66
N SER A 402 30.91 12.94 -20.75
CA SER A 402 31.97 12.89 -19.73
C SER A 402 33.36 12.82 -20.37
N LYS A 403 33.53 12.02 -21.43
CA LYS A 403 34.80 11.97 -22.18
C LYS A 403 35.13 13.31 -22.83
N ILE A 404 34.14 13.97 -23.44
CA ILE A 404 34.31 15.29 -24.07
C ILE A 404 34.63 16.36 -23.01
N ILE A 405 33.98 16.32 -21.85
CA ILE A 405 34.25 17.24 -20.73
C ILE A 405 35.68 17.04 -20.21
N GLN A 406 36.14 15.80 -20.08
CA GLN A 406 37.53 15.48 -19.71
C GLN A 406 38.53 16.01 -20.75
N GLN A 407 38.25 15.82 -22.05
CA GLN A 407 39.09 16.34 -23.13
C GLN A 407 39.13 17.88 -23.14
N LEU A 408 38.00 18.55 -22.92
CA LEU A 408 37.91 20.01 -22.90
C LEU A 408 38.29 20.64 -21.56
N GLN A 409 38.57 19.84 -20.52
CA GLN A 409 38.80 20.26 -19.14
C GLN A 409 37.72 21.23 -18.61
N LEU A 410 36.46 20.98 -19.00
CA LEU A 410 35.32 21.76 -18.56
C LEU A 410 34.83 21.28 -17.19
N THR A 411 34.29 22.20 -16.39
CA THR A 411 33.64 21.89 -15.10
C THR A 411 32.12 22.03 -15.27
N GLU A 412 31.52 21.21 -16.11
CA GLU A 412 30.07 21.26 -16.37
C GLU A 412 29.34 20.10 -15.66
N GLN A 413 28.17 20.39 -15.06
CA GLN A 413 27.38 19.39 -14.35
C GLN A 413 26.63 18.51 -15.35
N LEU A 414 26.79 17.19 -15.23
CA LEU A 414 26.10 16.21 -16.06
C LEU A 414 24.66 16.02 -15.59
N VAL A 415 23.70 16.10 -16.51
CA VAL A 415 22.30 15.75 -16.23
C VAL A 415 22.18 14.23 -16.17
N GLN A 416 22.12 13.67 -14.96
CA GLN A 416 21.95 12.23 -14.75
C GLN A 416 20.53 11.93 -14.24
N PRO A 417 19.57 11.63 -15.12
CA PRO A 417 18.27 11.17 -14.68
C PRO A 417 18.40 9.76 -14.07
N THR A 418 18.00 9.64 -12.81
CA THR A 418 17.88 8.37 -12.09
C THR A 418 16.40 8.02 -11.89
N LEU A 419 16.11 6.71 -11.83
CA LEU A 419 14.81 6.26 -11.35
C LEU A 419 14.74 6.56 -9.85
N GLN A 420 13.65 7.15 -9.39
CA GLN A 420 13.44 7.42 -7.98
C GLN A 420 12.90 6.18 -7.26
N SER A 421 13.00 6.15 -5.92
CA SER A 421 12.60 5.00 -5.11
C SER A 421 11.13 4.59 -5.31
N GLU A 422 10.25 5.53 -5.66
CA GLU A 422 8.83 5.24 -5.93
C GLU A 422 8.58 4.57 -7.29
N GLU A 423 9.54 4.64 -8.22
CA GLU A 423 9.46 3.99 -9.53
C GLU A 423 9.95 2.53 -9.48
N GLN A 424 10.77 2.21 -8.48
CA GLN A 424 11.29 0.87 -8.20
C GLN A 424 10.87 0.44 -6.79
N PRO A 425 9.60 0.06 -6.61
CA PRO A 425 9.05 -0.19 -5.28
C PRO A 425 9.64 -1.47 -4.64
N GLU A 426 10.30 -2.33 -5.41
CA GLU A 426 11.08 -3.47 -4.90
C GLU A 426 12.29 -3.04 -4.08
N GLY A 427 12.86 -1.86 -4.37
CA GLY A 427 14.01 -1.32 -3.63
C GLY A 427 13.68 -1.02 -2.17
N MET A 428 12.44 -0.64 -1.85
CA MET A 428 12.00 -0.38 -0.47
C MET A 428 12.04 -1.65 0.42
N LEU A 429 11.97 -2.84 -0.17
CA LEU A 429 12.03 -4.10 0.58
C LEU A 429 13.46 -4.53 0.90
N THR A 430 14.45 -3.90 0.28
CA THR A 430 15.88 -4.22 0.43
C THR A 430 16.57 -3.08 1.14
N VAL A 431 17.22 -3.37 2.25
CA VAL A 431 18.10 -2.40 2.91
C VAL A 431 19.40 -2.37 2.14
N GLN A 432 19.82 -1.19 1.69
CA GLN A 432 21.13 -1.01 1.09
C GLN A 432 22.18 -0.80 2.18
N ASP A 433 23.42 -1.25 1.96
CA ASP A 433 24.50 -1.08 2.94
C ASP A 433 24.76 0.40 3.27
N GLU A 434 24.50 1.30 2.31
CA GLU A 434 24.60 2.76 2.44
C GLU A 434 23.59 3.35 3.44
N GLU A 435 22.47 2.66 3.71
CA GLU A 435 21.44 3.09 4.67
C GLU A 435 21.84 2.76 6.12
N VAL A 436 22.75 1.80 6.31
CA VAL A 436 23.21 1.36 7.62
C VAL A 436 24.37 2.24 8.07
N ARG A 437 24.05 3.27 8.86
CA ARG A 437 25.06 4.22 9.40
C ARG A 437 25.93 3.66 10.51
N VAL A 438 25.51 2.55 11.11
CA VAL A 438 26.20 1.94 12.26
C VAL A 438 27.20 0.93 11.74
N GLU A 439 28.47 1.10 12.08
CA GLU A 439 29.50 0.11 11.79
C GLU A 439 29.15 -1.21 12.48
N LYS A 440 29.17 -2.30 11.73
CA LYS A 440 28.91 -3.62 12.26
C LYS A 440 29.98 -3.95 13.31
N TYR A 441 29.56 -4.20 14.55
CA TYR A 441 30.46 -4.71 15.57
C TYR A 441 30.94 -6.10 15.17
N LEU A 442 32.26 -6.24 15.03
CA LEU A 442 32.92 -7.51 14.76
C LEU A 442 33.48 -8.04 16.06
N SER A 443 33.12 -9.26 16.42
CA SER A 443 33.75 -9.93 17.56
C SER A 443 35.27 -10.02 17.35
N PRO A 444 36.09 -10.09 18.42
CA PRO A 444 37.54 -10.21 18.29
C PRO A 444 37.99 -11.37 17.38
N GLU A 445 37.27 -12.50 17.41
CA GLU A 445 37.55 -13.66 16.55
C GLU A 445 37.16 -13.42 15.08
N GLU A 446 36.06 -12.72 14.82
CA GLU A 446 35.64 -12.36 13.46
C GLU A 446 36.57 -11.32 12.84
N ARG A 447 37.05 -10.35 13.64
CA ARG A 447 38.07 -9.38 13.18
C ARG A 447 39.36 -10.08 12.75
N GLN A 448 39.85 -11.04 13.53
CA GLN A 448 41.05 -11.80 13.18
C GLN A 448 40.86 -12.57 11.86
N LYS A 449 39.69 -13.18 11.65
CA LYS A 449 39.37 -13.88 10.40
C LYS A 449 39.27 -12.94 9.20
N GLU A 450 38.65 -11.78 9.36
CA GLU A 450 38.57 -10.78 8.29
C GLU A 450 39.95 -10.19 7.97
N GLU A 451 40.79 -9.95 8.97
CA GLU A 451 42.19 -9.51 8.77
C GLU A 451 43.01 -10.57 8.05
N GLU A 452 42.88 -11.85 8.41
CA GLU A 452 43.53 -12.96 7.70
C GLU A 452 43.05 -13.07 6.24
N ALA A 453 41.74 -12.91 6.00
CA ALA A 453 41.18 -12.92 4.65
C ALA A 453 41.63 -11.72 3.82
N MET A 454 41.67 -10.52 4.39
CA MET A 454 42.20 -9.31 3.77
C MET A 454 43.67 -9.48 3.38
N ARG A 455 44.49 -10.01 4.29
CA ARG A 455 45.89 -10.32 4.00
C ARG A 455 46.05 -11.31 2.85
N LEU A 456 45.23 -12.35 2.79
CA LEU A 456 45.26 -13.34 1.71
C LEU A 456 44.81 -12.74 0.36
N GLU A 457 43.78 -11.89 0.35
CA GLU A 457 43.30 -11.19 -0.85
C GLU A 457 44.34 -10.17 -1.35
N GLU A 458 45.04 -9.47 -0.45
CA GLU A 458 46.16 -8.58 -0.77
C GLU A 458 47.35 -9.34 -1.37
N GLU A 459 47.72 -10.49 -0.81
CA GLU A 459 48.74 -11.37 -1.38
C GLU A 459 48.33 -11.87 -2.77
N ARG A 460 47.04 -12.20 -3.00
CA ARG A 460 46.53 -12.58 -4.32
C ARG A 460 46.62 -11.42 -5.32
N LYS A 461 46.21 -10.21 -4.92
CA LYS A 461 46.31 -9.00 -5.75
C LYS A 461 47.75 -8.64 -6.07
N LEU A 462 48.69 -8.80 -5.14
CA LEU A 462 50.11 -8.58 -5.38
C LEU A 462 50.68 -9.58 -6.39
N ALA A 463 50.22 -10.84 -6.35
CA ALA A 463 50.62 -11.87 -7.30
C ALA A 463 50.02 -11.61 -8.71
N GLU A 464 48.79 -11.12 -8.80
CA GLU A 464 48.15 -10.72 -10.07
C GLU A 464 48.78 -9.44 -10.66
N MET A 465 49.26 -8.52 -9.82
CA MET A 465 50.06 -7.35 -10.21
C MET A 465 51.54 -7.72 -10.50
N GLY A 466 51.91 -8.99 -10.41
CA GLY A 466 53.21 -9.48 -10.84
C GLY A 466 53.41 -9.28 -12.34
N ASP A 467 54.51 -8.58 -12.70
CA ASP A 467 54.96 -8.17 -14.04
C ASP A 467 54.42 -9.05 -15.19
N ASN A 468 53.38 -8.57 -15.90
CA ASN A 468 52.85 -9.22 -17.09
C ASN A 468 53.81 -8.94 -18.28
N PRO A 469 54.59 -9.91 -18.78
CA PRO A 469 55.68 -9.65 -19.73
C PRO A 469 55.22 -9.02 -21.04
N ARG A 470 53.93 -9.23 -21.38
CA ARG A 470 53.27 -8.70 -22.57
C ARG A 470 53.04 -7.19 -22.50
N GLU A 471 52.63 -6.66 -21.35
CA GLU A 471 52.40 -5.22 -21.17
C GLU A 471 53.73 -4.47 -21.15
N ARG A 472 54.76 -5.03 -20.49
CA ARG A 472 56.12 -4.48 -20.49
C ARG A 472 56.73 -4.43 -21.89
N ALA A 473 56.54 -5.48 -22.70
CA ALA A 473 57.00 -5.49 -24.08
C ALA A 473 56.26 -4.46 -24.95
N LEU A 474 54.96 -4.24 -24.72
CA LEU A 474 54.17 -3.24 -25.43
C LEU A 474 54.58 -1.80 -25.06
N ASP A 475 54.85 -1.54 -23.78
CA ASP A 475 55.42 -0.28 -23.30
C ASP A 475 56.79 -0.01 -23.92
N MET A 476 57.67 -1.01 -23.94
CA MET A 476 59.02 -0.86 -24.47
C MET A 476 59.08 -0.73 -26.00
N MET A 477 58.15 -1.35 -26.75
CA MET A 477 58.19 -1.35 -28.22
C MET A 477 57.31 -0.28 -28.88
N MET A 478 56.23 0.14 -28.23
CA MET A 478 55.22 1.04 -28.83
C MET A 478 54.72 2.12 -27.84
N GLY A 479 55.41 2.34 -26.71
CA GLY A 479 55.02 3.34 -25.71
C GLY A 479 53.66 3.06 -25.06
N GLY A 480 53.24 1.78 -25.02
CA GLY A 480 52.09 1.32 -24.26
C GLY A 480 50.76 1.27 -25.02
N ARG A 481 50.71 1.63 -26.31
CA ARG A 481 49.49 1.55 -27.12
C ARG A 481 49.74 1.00 -28.52
N LEU A 482 48.80 0.18 -29.01
CA LEU A 482 48.82 -0.37 -30.37
C LEU A 482 48.30 0.61 -31.45
N GLU A 483 47.44 1.55 -31.08
CA GLU A 483 46.83 2.53 -32.00
C GLU A 483 47.17 3.97 -31.54
N ALA A 484 47.71 4.78 -32.46
CA ALA A 484 47.98 6.19 -32.23
C ALA A 484 46.65 6.96 -32.25
N ASN A 485 46.20 7.43 -31.08
CA ASN A 485 44.96 8.19 -30.96
C ASN A 485 45.26 9.67 -31.26
N VAL A 486 45.14 10.05 -32.53
CA VAL A 486 45.50 11.39 -33.06
C VAL A 486 44.87 12.53 -32.25
N GLU A 487 43.66 12.33 -31.72
CA GLU A 487 42.95 13.33 -30.90
C GLU A 487 43.60 13.61 -29.54
N GLU A 488 44.21 12.61 -28.90
CA GLU A 488 44.92 12.78 -27.62
C GLU A 488 46.31 13.38 -27.81
N ASP A 489 46.95 13.09 -28.93
CA ASP A 489 48.28 13.63 -29.26
C ASP A 489 48.22 15.13 -29.62
N LEU A 490 47.10 15.62 -30.18
CA LEU A 490 46.86 17.05 -30.39
C LEU A 490 46.65 17.86 -29.09
N PHE A 491 46.37 17.19 -27.98
CA PHE A 491 46.21 17.84 -26.67
C PHE A 491 47.51 17.90 -25.87
N LYS A 492 48.55 17.16 -26.26
CA LYS A 492 49.87 17.22 -25.64
C LYS A 492 50.63 18.43 -26.20
N ASP A 493 51.24 19.22 -25.33
CA ASP A 493 52.02 20.37 -25.75
C ASP A 493 53.28 19.93 -26.52
N LEU A 494 53.55 20.60 -27.64
CA LEU A 494 54.74 20.32 -28.44
C LEU A 494 55.99 20.71 -27.62
N PRO A 495 56.91 19.78 -27.33
CA PRO A 495 58.06 20.07 -26.48
C PRO A 495 58.91 21.16 -27.13
N ARG A 496 59.07 22.29 -26.42
CA ARG A 496 59.88 23.41 -26.90
C ARG A 496 61.35 22.98 -26.98
N PRO A 497 62.00 23.12 -28.14
CA PRO A 497 63.41 22.76 -28.29
C PRO A 497 64.32 23.62 -27.40
N ASP A 498 65.36 23.01 -26.82
CA ASP A 498 66.27 23.66 -25.85
C ASP A 498 66.98 24.92 -26.40
N PHE A 499 67.20 25.00 -27.72
CA PHE A 499 67.80 26.19 -28.36
C PHE A 499 66.87 27.43 -28.37
N MET A 500 65.56 27.25 -28.21
CA MET A 500 64.60 28.35 -28.07
C MET A 500 64.66 29.04 -26.70
N GLN A 501 65.27 28.41 -25.69
CA GLN A 501 65.48 29.00 -24.36
C GLN A 501 66.71 29.91 -24.29
N LYS A 502 67.63 29.83 -25.26
CA LYS A 502 68.82 30.69 -25.36
C LYS A 502 68.45 32.10 -25.87
N ASP A 503 69.25 33.10 -25.47
CA ASP A 503 69.03 34.50 -25.83
C ASP A 503 69.07 34.72 -27.36
N PRO A 504 68.21 35.62 -27.91
CA PRO A 504 68.08 35.81 -29.36
C PRO A 504 69.35 36.22 -30.10
N ALA A 505 70.36 36.74 -29.37
CA ALA A 505 71.62 37.23 -29.92
C ALA A 505 72.69 36.14 -30.12
N GLU A 506 72.52 34.95 -29.53
CA GLU A 506 73.48 33.83 -29.63
C GLU A 506 73.02 32.74 -30.62
N ARG A 507 71.91 32.95 -31.33
CA ARG A 507 71.36 31.98 -32.28
C ARG A 507 72.15 31.99 -33.59
N THR A 508 72.55 30.80 -34.04
CA THR A 508 73.11 30.61 -35.39
C THR A 508 72.03 30.76 -36.47
N GLU A 509 72.39 31.11 -37.72
CA GLU A 509 71.43 31.27 -38.83
C GLU A 509 70.57 30.01 -39.07
N GLU A 510 71.10 28.82 -38.74
CA GLU A 510 70.39 27.54 -38.79
C GLU A 510 69.36 27.40 -37.66
N GLU A 511 69.67 27.88 -36.44
CA GLU A 511 68.77 27.90 -35.29
C GLU A 511 67.63 28.91 -35.47
N ILE A 512 67.87 30.03 -36.17
CA ILE A 512 66.83 31.02 -36.53
C ILE A 512 65.83 30.41 -37.53
N ARG A 513 66.31 29.65 -38.52
CA ARG A 513 65.44 28.97 -39.48
C ARG A 513 64.62 27.86 -38.81
N ALA A 514 65.24 27.07 -37.93
CA ALA A 514 64.56 26.04 -37.15
C ALA A 514 63.52 26.63 -36.17
N ALA A 515 63.79 27.80 -35.59
CA ALA A 515 62.83 28.52 -34.74
C ALA A 515 61.58 28.96 -35.53
N LEU A 516 61.76 29.54 -36.73
CA LEU A 516 60.65 29.94 -37.60
C LEU A 516 59.82 28.73 -38.09
N GLU A 517 60.47 27.61 -38.39
CA GLU A 517 59.76 26.37 -38.74
C GLU A 517 59.00 25.79 -37.55
N PHE A 518 59.53 25.91 -36.33
CA PHE A 518 58.85 25.47 -35.11
C PHE A 518 57.65 26.38 -34.79
N GLU A 519 57.79 27.70 -34.87
CA GLU A 519 56.68 28.65 -34.68
C GLU A 519 55.55 28.43 -35.69
N LYS A 520 55.89 28.12 -36.95
CA LYS A 520 54.90 27.77 -37.97
C LYS A 520 54.16 26.47 -37.64
N LYS A 521 54.89 25.44 -37.18
CA LYS A 521 54.29 24.17 -36.73
C LYS A 521 53.46 24.33 -35.46
N GLU A 522 53.89 25.17 -34.52
CA GLU A 522 53.14 25.52 -33.30
C GLU A 522 51.84 26.24 -33.67
N ALA A 523 51.86 27.16 -34.63
CA ALA A 523 50.67 27.83 -35.15
C ALA A 523 49.71 26.85 -35.85
N GLU A 524 50.21 25.98 -36.74
CA GLU A 524 49.40 24.94 -37.40
C GLU A 524 48.77 23.99 -36.36
N PHE A 525 49.54 23.57 -35.34
CA PHE A 525 49.06 22.71 -34.25
C PHE A 525 47.99 23.39 -33.39
N LEU A 526 48.16 24.69 -33.08
CA LEU A 526 47.16 25.47 -32.36
C LEU A 526 45.86 25.65 -33.17
N GLU A 527 45.95 25.88 -34.48
CA GLU A 527 44.78 25.94 -35.35
C GLU A 527 44.02 24.61 -35.41
N GLU A 528 44.73 23.49 -35.50
CA GLU A 528 44.11 22.15 -35.47
C GLU A 528 43.47 21.85 -34.12
N ARG A 529 44.12 22.24 -33.01
CA ARG A 529 43.56 22.13 -31.66
C ARG A 529 42.31 22.98 -31.50
N GLU A 530 42.28 24.20 -32.04
CA GLU A 530 41.09 25.07 -32.00
C GLU A 530 39.94 24.51 -32.86
N LYS A 531 40.25 23.92 -34.03
CA LYS A 531 39.25 23.24 -34.88
C LYS A 531 38.65 22.02 -34.15
N LEU A 532 39.49 21.19 -33.52
CA LEU A 532 39.05 20.04 -32.74
C LEU A 532 38.23 20.47 -31.52
N ARG A 533 38.67 21.51 -30.80
CA ARG A 533 37.92 22.10 -29.68
C ARG A 533 36.53 22.56 -30.12
N LYS A 534 36.42 23.33 -31.21
CA LYS A 534 35.12 23.78 -31.75
C LYS A 534 34.25 22.61 -32.21
N ALA A 535 34.84 21.56 -32.76
CA ALA A 535 34.11 20.35 -33.15
C ALA A 535 33.54 19.62 -31.92
N LEU A 536 34.34 19.45 -30.86
CA LEU A 536 33.93 18.83 -29.59
C LEU A 536 32.88 19.67 -28.85
N GLU A 537 33.03 21.00 -28.80
CA GLU A 537 32.02 21.91 -28.25
C GLU A 537 30.69 21.83 -29.03
N GLY A 538 30.78 21.67 -30.36
CA GLY A 538 29.63 21.44 -31.23
C GLY A 538 28.95 20.08 -30.99
N GLU A 539 29.73 19.02 -30.80
CA GLU A 539 29.23 17.68 -30.44
C GLU A 539 28.53 17.71 -29.08
N LEU A 540 29.16 18.33 -28.07
CA LEU A 540 28.62 18.48 -26.73
C LEU A 540 27.26 19.18 -26.76
N ARG A 541 27.14 20.33 -27.44
CA ARG A 541 25.86 21.06 -27.56
C ARG A 541 24.79 20.23 -28.29
N LYS A 542 25.17 19.48 -29.32
CA LYS A 542 24.24 18.57 -30.03
C LYS A 542 23.75 17.45 -29.11
N LEU A 543 24.64 16.82 -28.34
CA LEU A 543 24.29 15.75 -27.41
C LEU A 543 23.39 16.26 -26.29
N GLN A 544 23.72 17.42 -25.68
CA GLN A 544 22.89 18.07 -24.67
C GLN A 544 21.50 18.45 -25.22
N SER A 545 21.43 19.02 -26.43
CA SER A 545 20.15 19.34 -27.09
C SER A 545 19.33 18.09 -27.37
N THR A 546 19.96 17.00 -27.80
CA THR A 546 19.28 15.72 -28.04
C THR A 546 18.75 15.11 -26.74
N ILE A 547 19.50 15.21 -25.64
CA ILE A 547 19.05 14.77 -24.30
C ILE A 547 17.84 15.60 -23.85
N ALA A 548 17.91 16.93 -24.00
CA ALA A 548 16.81 17.82 -23.65
C ALA A 548 15.52 17.48 -24.42
N GLN A 549 15.62 17.29 -25.75
CA GLN A 549 14.49 16.89 -26.58
C GLN A 549 13.93 15.51 -26.20
N ALA A 550 14.80 14.55 -25.86
CA ALA A 550 14.34 13.23 -25.40
C ALA A 550 13.56 13.31 -24.09
N MET A 551 14.00 14.15 -23.15
CA MET A 551 13.29 14.42 -21.89
C MET A 551 11.93 15.07 -22.16
N ASP A 552 11.89 16.13 -22.97
CA ASP A 552 10.66 16.86 -23.28
C ASP A 552 9.63 15.96 -24.02
N ASN A 553 10.08 15.17 -25.00
CA ASN A 553 9.24 14.21 -25.73
C ASN A 553 8.66 13.12 -24.81
N PHE A 554 9.42 12.66 -23.82
CA PHE A 554 8.92 11.71 -22.84
C PHE A 554 7.87 12.36 -21.94
N ASP A 555 8.11 13.57 -21.46
CA ASP A 555 7.18 14.30 -20.58
C ASP A 555 5.85 14.59 -21.28
N GLU A 556 5.85 14.90 -22.58
CA GLU A 556 4.62 15.00 -23.38
C GLU A 556 3.85 13.67 -23.45
N ARG A 557 4.57 12.55 -23.53
CA ARG A 557 3.96 11.21 -23.55
C ARG A 557 3.38 10.85 -22.19
N LEU A 558 4.04 11.26 -21.11
CA LEU A 558 3.55 11.11 -19.74
C LEU A 558 2.30 11.97 -19.50
N ARG A 559 2.23 13.20 -20.05
CA ARG A 559 1.01 14.03 -20.00
C ARG A 559 -0.18 13.33 -20.65
N LYS A 560 0.01 12.71 -21.82
CA LYS A 560 -1.05 11.92 -22.47
C LYS A 560 -1.50 10.74 -21.61
N LEU A 561 -0.56 10.08 -20.93
CA LEU A 561 -0.88 9.01 -19.99
C LEU A 561 -1.65 9.54 -18.75
N PHE A 562 -1.29 10.73 -18.26
CA PHE A 562 -2.00 11.39 -17.17
C PHE A 562 -3.45 11.76 -17.56
N ASP A 563 -3.65 12.33 -18.75
CA ASP A 563 -4.99 12.59 -19.28
C ASP A 563 -5.79 11.28 -19.42
N LEU A 564 -5.14 10.20 -19.87
CA LEU A 564 -5.75 8.87 -19.93
C LEU A 564 -6.11 8.36 -18.53
N LYS A 565 -5.25 8.59 -17.52
CA LYS A 565 -5.50 8.21 -16.12
C LYS A 565 -6.75 8.90 -15.58
N ILE A 566 -6.88 10.21 -15.75
CA ILE A 566 -8.06 10.97 -15.32
C ILE A 566 -9.33 10.42 -15.97
N ASN A 567 -9.29 10.18 -17.29
CA ASN A 567 -10.42 9.64 -18.02
C ASN A 567 -10.79 8.21 -17.59
N THR A 568 -9.78 7.40 -17.26
CA THR A 568 -9.95 6.04 -16.75
C THR A 568 -10.54 6.05 -15.35
N GLU A 569 -10.09 6.94 -14.46
CA GLU A 569 -10.67 7.12 -13.12
C GLU A 569 -12.13 7.56 -13.21
N MET A 570 -12.44 8.52 -14.09
CA MET A 570 -13.83 8.91 -14.35
C MET A 570 -14.68 7.71 -14.78
N ALA A 571 -14.19 6.87 -15.70
CA ALA A 571 -14.90 5.67 -16.15
C ALA A 571 -15.07 4.64 -15.02
N LEU A 572 -14.04 4.42 -14.20
CA LEU A 572 -14.11 3.53 -13.03
C LEU A 572 -15.12 4.04 -11.99
N HIS A 573 -15.11 5.33 -11.67
CA HIS A 573 -16.08 5.93 -10.75
C HIS A 573 -17.51 5.81 -11.25
N GLN A 574 -17.74 5.99 -12.56
CA GLN A 574 -19.05 5.72 -13.15
C GLN A 574 -19.46 4.27 -12.90
N VAL A 575 -18.62 3.29 -13.26
CA VAL A 575 -18.90 1.85 -13.07
C VAL A 575 -19.15 1.49 -11.61
N VAL A 576 -18.40 2.06 -10.65
CA VAL A 576 -18.58 1.84 -9.21
C VAL A 576 -19.92 2.37 -8.70
N ASN A 577 -20.30 3.59 -9.09
CA ASN A 577 -21.59 4.16 -8.69
C ASN A 577 -22.76 3.29 -9.14
N TYR A 578 -22.66 2.62 -10.29
CA TYR A 578 -23.65 1.65 -10.77
C TYR A 578 -23.67 0.33 -10.00
N SER A 579 -22.65 0.01 -9.20
CA SER A 579 -22.64 -1.19 -8.35
C SER A 579 -23.32 -0.97 -7.00
N ILE A 580 -23.54 0.28 -6.58
CA ILE A 580 -24.04 0.65 -5.25
C ILE A 580 -25.56 0.93 -5.26
N VAL A 581 -26.13 1.26 -6.42
CA VAL A 581 -27.57 1.40 -6.66
C VAL A 581 -28.16 0.06 -7.08
#